data_AF-A0A8J8FNZ0-F1
#
_entry.id   AF-A0A8J8FNZ0-F1
#
_cell.length_a   1.000
_cell.length_b   1.000
_cell.length_c   1.000
_cell.angle_alpha   90.00
_cell.angle_beta   90.00
_cell.angle_gamma   90.00
#
_symmetry.space_group_name_H-M   'P 1'
#
loop_
_entity.id
_entity.type
_entity.pdbx_description
1 polymer ?
#
loop_
_entity_poly.entity_id
_entity_poly.type
_entity_poly.pdbx_seq_one_letter_code
_entity_poly.pdbx_strand_id
1 'polypeptide(L)'
;MYANKSKGLNSFYCILFAITAIYSSTISADNSEFEITIGEENYQYSVIQAGDNYNFKFKKNIANKSTKLKVGYQVLTSIYKDNSINKTYSEGYIKERARCYVFDSYFHTYTLCFLPNEFSNKSKDRLWGFVTQVPNWKWLLTRFFLPALLLYCLFFYISKHKPS
;
A
#
# COMPACT_ATOMS: atom_id res chain seq x y z
N MET A 1 -33.19 48.29 -9.41
CA MET A 1 -31.86 48.29 -8.73
C MET A 1 -32.11 47.84 -7.29
N TYR A 2 -31.43 46.89 -6.63
CA TYR A 2 -30.38 45.89 -6.94
C TYR A 2 -30.44 44.82 -5.82
N ALA A 3 -29.98 43.57 -5.92
CA ALA A 3 -29.55 42.72 -7.05
C ALA A 3 -29.74 41.23 -6.66
N ASN A 4 -29.91 40.32 -7.63
CA ASN A 4 -30.15 38.90 -7.39
C ASN A 4 -28.83 38.12 -7.16
N LYS A 5 -28.59 37.58 -5.95
CA LYS A 5 -27.29 36.98 -5.55
C LYS A 5 -27.43 35.59 -4.92
N SER A 6 -27.91 34.61 -5.70
CA SER A 6 -27.85 33.19 -5.34
C SER A 6 -27.56 32.30 -6.57
N LYS A 7 -26.27 32.14 -6.90
CA LYS A 7 -25.77 31.21 -7.94
C LYS A 7 -24.47 30.47 -7.55
N GLY A 8 -24.02 30.58 -6.30
CA GLY A 8 -22.72 30.05 -5.85
C GLY A 8 -22.73 28.62 -5.26
N LEU A 9 -23.80 28.22 -4.55
CA LEU A 9 -23.78 26.98 -3.76
C LEU A 9 -23.87 25.70 -4.60
N ASN A 10 -24.68 25.69 -5.67
CA ASN A 10 -24.97 24.45 -6.41
C ASN A 10 -23.76 23.91 -7.20
N SER A 11 -22.77 24.73 -7.51
CA SER A 11 -21.58 24.29 -8.27
C SER A 11 -20.59 23.47 -7.44
N PHE A 12 -20.59 23.59 -6.10
CA PHE A 12 -19.64 22.87 -5.25
C PHE A 12 -20.02 21.41 -5.03
N TYR A 13 -21.33 21.11 -4.92
CA TYR A 13 -21.81 19.74 -4.68
C TYR A 13 -21.54 18.79 -5.86
N CYS A 14 -21.64 19.27 -7.10
CA CYS A 14 -21.36 18.46 -8.29
C CYS A 14 -19.89 18.00 -8.37
N ILE A 15 -18.94 18.85 -7.95
CA ILE A 15 -17.51 18.50 -7.92
C ILE A 15 -17.25 17.44 -6.84
N LEU A 16 -17.89 17.55 -5.68
CA LEU A 16 -17.73 16.58 -4.59
C LEU A 16 -18.24 15.17 -4.99
N PHE A 17 -19.34 15.10 -5.74
CA PHE A 17 -19.93 13.83 -6.20
C PHE A 17 -19.13 13.17 -7.34
N ALA A 18 -18.46 13.97 -8.19
CA ALA A 18 -17.57 13.44 -9.22
C ALA A 18 -16.32 12.77 -8.63
N ILE A 19 -15.83 13.24 -7.48
CA ILE A 19 -14.64 12.68 -6.82
C ILE A 19 -14.93 11.33 -6.13
N THR A 20 -16.15 11.12 -5.61
CA THR A 20 -16.52 9.85 -4.94
C THR A 20 -16.82 8.72 -5.91
N ALA A 21 -17.35 9.01 -7.11
CA ALA A 21 -17.72 8.00 -8.10
C ALA A 21 -16.53 7.23 -8.71
N ILE A 22 -15.32 7.77 -8.64
CA ILE A 22 -14.11 7.19 -9.29
C ILE A 22 -13.55 5.97 -8.53
N TYR A 23 -13.92 5.77 -7.26
CA TYR A 23 -13.31 4.74 -6.40
C TYR A 23 -13.93 3.34 -6.49
N SER A 24 -15.03 3.15 -7.23
CA SER A 24 -15.66 1.84 -7.41
C SER A 24 -15.08 1.06 -8.58
N SER A 25 -13.79 0.74 -8.51
CA SER A 25 -13.16 -0.21 -9.44
C SER A 25 -13.58 -1.65 -9.09
N THR A 26 -14.33 -2.30 -9.98
CA THR A 26 -14.63 -3.74 -9.89
C THR A 26 -13.37 -4.54 -10.20
N ILE A 27 -12.68 -5.01 -9.16
CA ILE A 27 -11.44 -5.78 -9.31
C ILE A 27 -11.79 -7.26 -9.56
N SER A 28 -11.50 -7.73 -10.77
CA SER A 28 -11.46 -9.16 -11.06
C SER A 28 -10.13 -9.72 -10.54
N ALA A 29 -10.16 -10.80 -9.77
CA ALA A 29 -8.96 -11.40 -9.20
C ALA A 29 -8.22 -12.21 -10.27
N ASP A 30 -7.28 -11.57 -10.97
CA ASP A 30 -6.38 -12.26 -11.88
C ASP A 30 -5.37 -13.12 -11.10
N ASN A 31 -5.21 -14.38 -11.54
CA ASN A 31 -4.37 -15.40 -10.92
C ASN A 31 -3.24 -15.74 -11.90
N SER A 32 -2.09 -15.08 -11.73
CA SER A 32 -0.92 -15.31 -12.59
C SER A 32 0.09 -16.26 -11.93
N GLU A 33 0.54 -17.28 -12.66
CA GLU A 33 1.68 -18.13 -12.26
C GLU A 33 2.99 -17.63 -12.87
N PHE A 34 4.07 -17.71 -12.09
CA PHE A 34 5.39 -17.19 -12.42
C PHE A 34 6.50 -18.11 -11.88
N GLU A 35 7.71 -17.92 -12.39
CA GLU A 35 8.91 -18.64 -11.96
C GLU A 35 10.08 -17.65 -11.76
N ILE A 36 10.86 -17.86 -10.70
CA ILE A 36 12.07 -17.10 -10.38
C ILE A 36 13.24 -18.08 -10.22
N THR A 37 14.36 -17.83 -10.88
CA THR A 37 15.62 -18.55 -10.68
C THR A 37 16.57 -17.73 -9.81
N ILE A 38 17.10 -18.33 -8.73
CA ILE A 38 18.21 -17.75 -7.95
C ILE A 38 19.31 -18.79 -7.80
N GLY A 39 20.47 -18.51 -8.42
CA GLY A 39 21.55 -19.50 -8.51
C GLY A 39 21.09 -20.68 -9.37
N GLU A 40 21.14 -21.88 -8.80
CA GLU A 40 20.70 -23.13 -9.44
C GLU A 40 19.26 -23.54 -9.04
N GLU A 41 18.61 -22.81 -8.13
CA GLU A 41 17.26 -23.14 -7.66
C GLU A 41 16.17 -22.32 -8.37
N ASN A 42 15.13 -23.03 -8.84
CA ASN A 42 13.92 -22.45 -9.41
C ASN A 42 12.75 -22.47 -8.41
N TYR A 43 12.09 -21.32 -8.26
CA TYR A 43 10.96 -21.09 -7.36
C TYR A 43 9.72 -20.68 -8.16
N GLN A 44 8.76 -21.59 -8.26
CA GLN A 44 7.43 -21.29 -8.82
C GLN A 44 6.50 -20.66 -7.78
N TYR A 45 5.83 -19.59 -8.17
CA TYR A 45 4.88 -18.85 -7.34
C TYR A 45 3.64 -18.40 -8.14
N SER A 46 2.55 -18.16 -7.42
CA SER A 46 1.34 -17.54 -7.94
C SER A 46 1.11 -16.19 -7.27
N VAL A 47 0.65 -15.19 -8.02
CA VAL A 47 0.21 -13.89 -7.49
C VAL A 47 -1.30 -13.74 -7.73
N ILE A 48 -1.98 -13.18 -6.73
CA ILE A 48 -3.42 -12.90 -6.75
C ILE A 48 -3.62 -11.45 -6.30
N GLN A 49 -4.30 -10.63 -7.11
CA GLN A 49 -4.65 -9.27 -6.70
C GLN A 49 -5.79 -9.27 -5.67
N ALA A 50 -5.65 -8.48 -4.62
CA ALA A 50 -6.60 -8.34 -3.51
C ALA A 50 -6.76 -6.85 -3.13
N GLY A 51 -7.63 -6.15 -3.88
CA GLY A 51 -7.72 -4.70 -3.80
C GLY A 51 -6.51 -4.02 -4.45
N ASP A 52 -5.95 -3.01 -3.78
CA ASP A 52 -4.70 -2.33 -4.18
C ASP A 52 -3.43 -3.15 -3.83
N ASN A 53 -3.59 -4.31 -3.22
CA ASN A 53 -2.51 -5.16 -2.71
C ASN A 53 -2.42 -6.47 -3.50
N TYR A 54 -1.30 -7.18 -3.38
CA TYR A 54 -1.10 -8.47 -4.04
C TYR A 54 -0.67 -9.54 -3.05
N ASN A 55 -1.39 -10.66 -3.03
CA ASN A 55 -1.03 -11.85 -2.29
C ASN A 55 -0.14 -12.73 -3.16
N PHE A 56 0.93 -13.30 -2.60
CA PHE A 56 1.82 -14.23 -3.29
C PHE A 56 1.97 -15.54 -2.53
N LYS A 57 2.19 -16.63 -3.27
CA LYS A 57 2.31 -17.98 -2.72
C LYS A 57 3.28 -18.81 -3.54
N PHE A 58 4.27 -19.40 -2.88
CA PHE A 58 5.21 -20.34 -3.48
C PHE A 58 4.69 -21.77 -3.41
N LYS A 59 5.06 -22.58 -4.41
CA LYS A 59 4.72 -24.02 -4.42
C LYS A 59 5.50 -24.81 -3.35
N LYS A 60 6.72 -24.36 -2.98
CA LYS A 60 7.62 -24.94 -1.96
C LYS A 60 8.00 -23.92 -0.87
N ASN A 61 8.50 -24.39 0.28
CA ASN A 61 9.10 -23.52 1.31
C ASN A 61 10.47 -23.03 0.86
N ILE A 62 10.91 -21.91 1.44
CA ILE A 62 12.29 -21.43 1.35
C ILE A 62 12.81 -21.35 2.78
N ALA A 63 13.73 -22.24 3.16
CA ALA A 63 14.20 -22.34 4.55
C ALA A 63 15.12 -21.18 4.94
N ASN A 64 16.06 -20.82 4.06
CA ASN A 64 17.03 -19.76 4.30
C ASN A 64 16.35 -18.37 4.32
N LYS A 65 16.51 -17.62 5.43
CA LYS A 65 15.95 -16.27 5.60
C LYS A 65 16.46 -15.26 4.55
N SER A 66 17.74 -15.35 4.17
CA SER A 66 18.34 -14.47 3.16
C SER A 66 17.74 -14.74 1.77
N THR A 67 17.68 -16.00 1.36
CA THR A 67 17.05 -16.40 0.09
C THR A 67 15.57 -16.03 0.05
N LYS A 68 14.83 -16.27 1.15
CA LYS A 68 13.42 -15.86 1.29
C LYS A 68 13.22 -14.36 1.05
N LEU A 69 14.07 -13.51 1.61
CA LEU A 69 14.00 -12.07 1.40
C LEU A 69 14.37 -11.67 -0.05
N LYS A 70 15.41 -12.27 -0.64
CA LYS A 70 15.79 -12.03 -2.04
C LYS A 70 14.68 -12.40 -3.02
N VAL A 71 14.09 -13.59 -2.87
CA VAL A 71 12.98 -14.05 -3.70
C VAL A 71 11.75 -13.16 -3.51
N GLY A 72 11.40 -12.80 -2.26
CA GLY A 72 10.28 -11.89 -2.00
C GLY A 72 10.48 -10.47 -2.55
N TYR A 73 11.72 -9.95 -2.53
CA TYR A 73 12.08 -8.71 -3.22
C TYR A 73 11.87 -8.84 -4.74
N GLN A 74 12.31 -9.95 -5.35
CA GLN A 74 12.08 -10.18 -6.78
C GLN A 74 10.58 -10.25 -7.13
N VAL A 75 9.76 -10.92 -6.32
CA VAL A 75 8.29 -10.90 -6.45
C VAL A 75 7.76 -9.47 -6.41
N LEU A 76 8.17 -8.68 -5.41
CA LEU A 76 7.74 -7.29 -5.25
C LEU A 76 8.13 -6.43 -6.47
N THR A 77 9.34 -6.57 -7.00
CA THR A 77 9.76 -5.90 -8.25
C THR A 77 9.03 -6.41 -9.49
N SER A 78 8.67 -7.70 -9.57
CA SER A 78 7.96 -8.27 -10.72
C SER A 78 6.51 -7.78 -10.83
N ILE A 79 5.87 -7.57 -9.67
CA ILE A 79 4.49 -7.08 -9.54
C ILE A 79 4.43 -5.60 -9.90
N TYR A 80 5.22 -4.76 -9.23
CA TYR A 80 5.12 -3.31 -9.36
C TYR A 80 5.97 -2.72 -10.50
N LYS A 81 6.94 -3.47 -11.02
CA LYS A 81 7.85 -3.08 -12.13
C LYS A 81 8.60 -1.76 -11.89
N ASP A 82 8.75 -1.36 -10.63
CA ASP A 82 9.52 -0.19 -10.21
C ASP A 82 10.99 -0.56 -10.02
N ASN A 83 11.86 0.06 -10.84
CA ASN A 83 13.31 -0.13 -10.79
C ASN A 83 14.01 0.78 -9.77
N SER A 84 13.28 1.72 -9.14
CA SER A 84 13.81 2.66 -8.15
C SER A 84 13.74 2.15 -6.70
N ILE A 85 13.17 0.96 -6.49
CA ILE A 85 13.08 0.33 -5.17
C ILE A 85 14.49 0.03 -4.64
N ASN A 86 14.78 0.47 -3.42
CA ASN A 86 16.05 0.15 -2.77
C ASN A 86 16.14 -1.38 -2.51
N LYS A 87 17.27 -1.99 -2.83
CA LYS A 87 17.54 -3.43 -2.57
C LYS A 87 17.65 -3.74 -1.08
N THR A 88 17.97 -2.74 -0.26
CA THR A 88 18.04 -2.85 1.20
C THR A 88 16.71 -2.38 1.79
N TYR A 89 16.11 -3.19 2.67
CA TYR A 89 14.93 -2.78 3.41
C TYR A 89 15.32 -1.70 4.45
N SER A 90 14.49 -0.67 4.61
CA SER A 90 14.69 0.40 5.59
C SER A 90 14.28 -0.04 6.98
N GLU A 91 13.13 -0.71 7.09
CA GLU A 91 12.58 -1.21 8.36
C GLU A 91 12.13 -2.66 8.27
N GLY A 92 12.15 -3.37 9.41
CA GLY A 92 11.64 -4.72 9.55
C GLY A 92 10.85 -4.87 10.84
N TYR A 93 9.56 -5.21 10.73
CA TYR A 93 8.65 -5.30 11.88
C TYR A 93 7.77 -6.56 11.82
N ILE A 94 7.03 -6.82 12.91
CA ILE A 94 6.06 -7.90 12.98
C ILE A 94 4.67 -7.30 13.19
N LYS A 95 3.73 -7.60 12.29
CA LYS A 95 2.32 -7.24 12.41
C LYS A 95 1.49 -8.50 12.26
N GLU A 96 0.59 -8.76 13.21
CA GLU A 96 -0.33 -9.91 13.17
C GLU A 96 0.39 -11.26 12.92
N ARG A 97 1.57 -11.43 13.54
CA ARG A 97 2.53 -12.54 13.35
C ARG A 97 3.21 -12.62 11.97
N ALA A 98 2.79 -11.86 10.97
CA ALA A 98 3.52 -11.72 9.71
C ALA A 98 4.81 -10.91 9.91
N ARG A 99 5.91 -11.34 9.28
CA ARG A 99 7.19 -10.61 9.26
C ARG A 99 7.23 -9.71 8.04
N CYS A 100 7.18 -8.40 8.27
CA CYS A 100 7.11 -7.36 7.26
C CYS A 100 8.45 -6.64 7.11
N TYR A 101 8.79 -6.30 5.86
CA TYR A 101 9.98 -5.54 5.49
C TYR A 101 9.55 -4.37 4.61
N VAL A 102 10.06 -3.18 4.90
CA VAL A 102 9.74 -1.94 4.20
C VAL A 102 10.85 -1.63 3.19
N PHE A 103 10.46 -1.31 1.95
CA PHE A 103 11.37 -0.93 0.88
C PHE A 103 10.93 0.40 0.29
N ASP A 104 11.79 1.40 0.38
CA ASP A 104 11.50 2.75 -0.12
C ASP A 104 11.91 2.90 -1.59
N SER A 105 11.09 3.62 -2.35
CA SER A 105 11.34 4.12 -3.70
C SER A 105 11.02 5.62 -3.77
N TYR A 106 11.33 6.29 -4.88
CA TYR A 106 11.11 7.73 -5.02
C TYR A 106 9.66 8.15 -4.82
N PHE A 107 8.71 7.32 -5.26
CA PHE A 107 7.27 7.67 -5.28
C PHE A 107 6.42 6.82 -4.34
N HIS A 108 6.89 5.63 -3.97
CA HIS A 108 6.15 4.69 -3.13
C HIS A 108 7.04 4.05 -2.07
N THR A 109 6.46 3.82 -0.90
CA THR A 109 6.99 2.90 0.10
C THR A 109 6.25 1.57 -0.08
N TYR A 110 7.00 0.51 -0.34
CA TYR A 110 6.49 -0.84 -0.51
C TYR A 110 6.68 -1.64 0.78
N THR A 111 5.72 -2.50 1.12
CA THR A 111 5.85 -3.43 2.24
C THR A 111 5.72 -4.87 1.75
N LEU A 112 6.68 -5.72 2.11
CA LEU A 112 6.72 -7.15 1.86
C LEU A 112 6.48 -7.91 3.17
N CYS A 113 5.33 -8.55 3.31
CA CYS A 113 5.00 -9.33 4.51
C CYS A 113 4.95 -10.83 4.22
N PHE A 114 5.69 -11.63 4.99
CA PHE A 114 5.61 -13.09 4.96
C PHE A 114 4.74 -13.60 6.12
N LEU A 115 3.73 -14.42 5.81
CA LEU A 115 2.89 -15.03 6.84
C LEU A 115 3.57 -16.28 7.44
N PRO A 116 3.35 -16.56 8.74
CA PRO A 116 3.76 -17.83 9.34
C PRO A 116 2.93 -19.00 8.76
N ASN A 117 3.52 -20.19 8.73
CA ASN A 117 2.89 -21.36 8.10
C ASN A 117 1.77 -22.01 8.93
N GLU A 118 1.60 -21.56 10.18
CA GLU A 118 0.62 -22.10 11.14
C GLU A 118 -0.83 -22.04 10.65
N PHE A 119 -1.14 -21.11 9.75
CA PHE A 119 -2.48 -20.92 9.18
C PHE A 119 -2.79 -21.82 7.98
N SER A 120 -1.83 -22.64 7.51
CA SER A 120 -1.96 -23.47 6.31
C SER A 120 -2.38 -24.90 6.65
N ASN A 121 -3.68 -25.11 6.89
CA ASN A 121 -4.27 -26.42 7.25
C ASN A 121 -3.95 -27.55 6.25
N LYS A 122 -3.60 -27.23 4.98
CA LYS A 122 -3.37 -28.22 3.91
C LYS A 122 -1.89 -28.40 3.53
N SER A 123 -0.97 -27.55 3.99
CA SER A 123 0.46 -27.68 3.64
C SER A 123 1.33 -26.82 4.55
N LYS A 124 1.90 -27.42 5.60
CA LYS A 124 2.79 -26.77 6.59
C LYS A 124 4.14 -26.28 6.03
N ASP A 125 4.39 -26.51 4.74
CA ASP A 125 5.64 -26.21 4.03
C ASP A 125 5.45 -25.25 2.84
N ARG A 126 4.42 -24.39 2.83
CA ARG A 126 4.31 -23.35 1.79
C ARG A 126 4.68 -21.97 2.28
N LEU A 127 5.58 -21.30 1.56
CA LEU A 127 5.85 -19.88 1.79
C LEU A 127 4.76 -19.05 1.11
N TRP A 128 4.18 -18.11 1.83
CA TRP A 128 3.16 -17.20 1.33
C TRP A 128 3.22 -15.88 2.07
N GLY A 129 2.61 -14.85 1.47
CA GLY A 129 2.72 -13.49 1.94
C GLY A 129 1.88 -12.53 1.11
N PHE A 130 2.07 -11.25 1.36
CA PHE A 130 1.49 -10.18 0.57
C PHE A 130 2.48 -9.04 0.39
N VAL A 131 2.27 -8.27 -0.68
CA VAL A 131 2.92 -6.99 -0.91
C VAL A 131 1.88 -5.88 -0.98
N THR A 132 2.22 -4.73 -0.42
CA THR A 132 1.41 -3.51 -0.47
C THR A 132 2.25 -2.36 -0.98
N GLN A 133 1.63 -1.39 -1.66
CA GLN A 133 2.26 -0.12 -2.02
C GLN A 133 1.52 1.05 -1.36
N VAL A 134 2.27 2.01 -0.81
CA VAL A 134 1.71 3.26 -0.29
C VAL A 134 2.45 4.42 -0.97
N PRO A 135 1.77 5.31 -1.71
CA PRO A 135 2.43 6.45 -2.34
C PRO A 135 2.89 7.46 -1.29
N ASN A 136 4.13 7.95 -1.43
CA ASN A 136 4.84 8.77 -0.45
C ASN A 136 4.08 10.07 -0.10
N TRP A 137 3.32 10.62 -1.05
CA TRP A 137 2.51 11.82 -0.83
C TRP A 137 1.41 11.62 0.23
N LYS A 138 0.88 10.40 0.43
CA LYS A 138 -0.12 10.14 1.48
C LYS A 138 0.47 10.34 2.88
N TRP A 139 1.74 9.97 3.07
CA TRP A 139 2.46 10.21 4.32
C TRP A 139 2.75 11.70 4.54
N LEU A 140 3.11 12.41 3.48
CA LEU A 140 3.31 13.86 3.51
C LEU A 140 1.99 14.59 3.87
N LEU A 141 0.86 14.14 3.32
CA LEU A 141 -0.48 14.65 3.63
C LEU A 141 -0.85 14.46 5.11
N THR A 142 -0.72 13.24 5.64
CA THR A 142 -1.13 12.93 7.01
C THR A 142 -0.18 13.51 8.05
N ARG A 143 1.12 13.66 7.75
CA ARG A 143 2.12 14.13 8.72
C ARG A 143 2.35 15.64 8.74
N PHE A 144 2.16 16.33 7.61
CA PHE A 144 2.38 17.79 7.53
C PHE A 144 1.08 18.57 7.28
N PHE A 145 0.34 18.25 6.21
CA PHE A 145 -0.82 19.05 5.83
C PHE A 145 -1.99 18.90 6.81
N LEU A 146 -2.26 17.70 7.33
CA LEU A 146 -3.37 17.48 8.26
C LEU A 146 -3.16 18.18 9.63
N PRO A 147 -1.98 18.11 10.29
CA PRO A 147 -1.69 18.92 11.48
C PRO A 147 -1.71 20.43 11.21
N ALA A 148 -1.16 20.89 10.08
CA ALA A 148 -1.18 22.31 9.72
C ALA A 148 -2.62 22.83 9.51
N LEU A 149 -3.49 22.06 8.86
CA LEU A 149 -4.91 22.36 8.72
C LEU A 149 -5.61 22.42 10.08
N LEU A 150 -5.34 21.46 10.97
CA LEU A 150 -5.89 21.45 12.33
C LEU A 150 -5.48 22.69 13.13
N LEU A 151 -4.19 23.07 13.08
CA LEU A 151 -3.68 24.27 13.74
C LEU A 151 -4.30 25.55 13.15
N TYR A 152 -4.47 25.64 11.83
CA TYR A 152 -5.14 26.74 11.16
C TYR A 152 -6.62 26.87 11.59
N CYS A 153 -7.35 25.76 11.62
CA CYS A 153 -8.74 25.71 12.09
C CYS A 153 -8.86 26.10 13.57
N LEU A 154 -7.95 25.62 14.44
CA LEU A 154 -7.88 26.00 15.85
C LEU A 154 -7.61 27.50 16.02
N PHE A 155 -6.63 28.05 15.28
CA PHE A 155 -6.30 29.47 15.32
C PHE A 155 -7.49 30.35 14.89
N PHE A 156 -8.20 29.96 13.84
CA PHE A 156 -9.40 30.67 13.38
C PHE A 156 -10.55 30.58 14.39
N TYR A 157 -10.76 29.41 15.00
CA TYR A 157 -11.77 29.21 16.05
C TYR A 157 -11.51 30.08 17.28
N ILE A 158 -10.27 30.09 17.80
CA ILE A 158 -9.87 30.92 18.95
C ILE A 158 -9.98 32.41 18.60
N SER A 159 -9.54 32.82 17.41
CA SER A 159 -9.60 34.21 16.96
C SER A 159 -11.04 34.74 16.89
N LYS A 160 -12.01 33.89 16.52
CA LYS A 160 -13.44 34.22 16.49
C LYS A 160 -14.09 34.26 17.88
N HIS A 161 -13.49 33.61 18.88
CA HIS A 161 -13.99 33.54 20.25
C HIS A 161 -13.37 34.54 21.22
N LYS A 162 -12.55 35.50 20.74
CA LYS A 162 -12.15 36.64 21.58
C LYS A 162 -13.40 37.39 22.05
N PRO A 163 -13.67 37.49 23.37
CA PRO A 163 -14.69 38.40 23.86
C PRO A 163 -14.26 39.84 23.55
N SER A 164 -15.22 40.63 23.09
CA SER A 164 -15.05 42.08 22.93
C SER A 164 -15.28 42.81 24.24
#